data_AF-A0A969G0J2-F1
#
_entry.id   AF-A0A969G0J2-F1
#
_cell.length_a   1.000
_cell.length_b   1.000
_cell.length_c   1.000
_cell.angle_alpha   90.00
_cell.angle_beta   90.00
_cell.angle_gamma   90.00
#
_symmetry.space_group_name_H-M   'P 1'
#
loop_
_entity.id
_entity.type
_entity.pdbx_description
1 polymer ?
#
loop_
_entity_poly.entity_id
_entity_poly.type
_entity_poly.pdbx_seq_one_letter_code
_entity_poly.pdbx_strand_id
1 'polypeptide(L)'
;YAGFQVAYEDLAVRTMRFKTRRMNAYLYASNLGHLPKQLAWGAKKRGVRLTAVNPAYTSQACPVCYHVSRANRPNQQTFCCGACGYTAHADGVGAGNILARLTDAELRDCPDTAAIKALLGRRHRDYSFSHELPAVQPPAQIPATGPSGAGHHPPAAGKHQGYQQSALLPF
;
A
#
# COMPACT_ATOMS: atom_id res chain seq x y z
N TYR A 1 -10.60 -23.98 6.71
CA TYR A 1 -10.48 -22.62 6.12
C TYR A 1 -11.60 -21.67 6.52
N ALA A 2 -12.53 -22.04 7.42
CA ALA A 2 -13.50 -21.08 7.95
C ALA A 2 -12.75 -19.95 8.67
N GLY A 3 -13.03 -18.70 8.30
CA GLY A 3 -12.42 -17.50 8.89
C GLY A 3 -11.37 -16.79 8.02
N PHE A 4 -10.79 -17.43 6.99
CA PHE A 4 -9.81 -16.77 6.13
C PHE A 4 -10.46 -15.82 5.13
N GLN A 5 -9.80 -14.68 4.89
CA GLN A 5 -10.22 -13.67 3.94
C GLN A 5 -9.04 -13.29 3.04
N VAL A 6 -9.34 -12.92 1.79
CA VAL A 6 -8.36 -12.43 0.82
C VAL A 6 -8.86 -11.11 0.26
N ALA A 7 -8.03 -10.08 0.35
CA ALA A 7 -8.23 -8.81 -0.33
C ALA A 7 -7.49 -8.81 -1.66
N TYR A 8 -8.09 -8.23 -2.69
CA TYR A 8 -7.42 -7.97 -3.96
C TYR A 8 -7.86 -6.63 -4.55
N GLU A 9 -7.00 -6.01 -5.34
CA GLU A 9 -7.30 -4.74 -5.99
C GLU A 9 -8.36 -4.87 -7.08
N ASP A 10 -9.36 -3.98 -7.06
CA ASP A 10 -10.34 -3.86 -8.14
C ASP A 10 -9.74 -3.06 -9.32
N LEU A 11 -8.86 -3.73 -10.06
CA LEU A 11 -8.20 -3.17 -11.22
C LEU A 11 -9.03 -3.36 -12.49
N ALA A 12 -9.25 -2.27 -13.23
CA ALA A 12 -9.85 -2.29 -14.56
C ALA A 12 -8.85 -2.78 -15.64
N VAL A 13 -8.26 -3.97 -15.46
CA VAL A 13 -7.20 -4.53 -16.33
C VAL A 13 -7.59 -4.54 -17.81
N ARG A 14 -8.88 -4.75 -18.11
CA ARG A 14 -9.42 -4.77 -19.48
C ARG A 14 -9.20 -3.45 -20.24
N THR A 15 -9.24 -2.32 -19.53
CA THR A 15 -9.08 -0.98 -20.12
C THR A 15 -7.65 -0.44 -19.98
N MET A 16 -6.77 -1.11 -19.23
CA MET A 16 -5.37 -0.70 -19.10
C MET A 16 -4.64 -0.72 -20.43
N ARG A 17 -3.90 0.34 -20.72
CA ARG A 17 -3.08 0.47 -21.91
C ARG A 17 -1.73 1.07 -21.55
N PHE A 18 -0.66 0.49 -22.10
CA PHE A 18 0.68 1.05 -22.06
C PHE A 18 0.96 1.87 -23.32
N LYS A 19 1.90 2.81 -23.22
CA LYS A 19 2.34 3.63 -24.37
C LYS A 19 2.92 2.77 -25.50
N THR A 20 3.63 1.68 -25.17
CA THR A 20 4.29 0.81 -26.14
C THR A 20 3.42 -0.37 -26.55
N ARG A 21 3.30 -0.62 -27.87
CA ARG A 21 2.55 -1.77 -28.41
C ARG A 21 3.02 -3.12 -27.87
N ARG A 22 4.34 -3.31 -27.72
CA ARG A 22 4.92 -4.55 -27.17
C ARG A 22 4.42 -4.86 -25.75
N MET A 23 4.34 -3.85 -24.88
CA MET A 23 3.80 -4.06 -23.52
C MET A 23 2.30 -4.36 -23.54
N ASN A 24 1.53 -3.77 -24.45
CA ASN A 24 0.12 -4.14 -24.62
C ASN A 24 -0.04 -5.60 -25.06
N ALA A 25 0.84 -6.11 -25.93
CA ALA A 25 0.86 -7.52 -26.31
C ALA A 25 1.16 -8.43 -25.11
N TYR A 26 2.12 -8.07 -24.25
CA TYR A 26 2.37 -8.81 -23.01
C TYR A 26 1.20 -8.75 -22.03
N LEU A 27 0.57 -7.58 -21.85
CA LEU A 27 -0.62 -7.45 -21.01
C LEU A 27 -1.75 -8.34 -21.52
N TYR A 28 -1.97 -8.40 -22.83
CA TYR A 28 -2.97 -9.29 -23.41
C TYR A 28 -2.62 -10.77 -23.16
N ALA A 29 -1.40 -11.18 -23.49
CA ALA A 29 -0.93 -12.55 -23.32
C ALA A 29 -0.91 -13.02 -21.86
N SER A 30 -0.75 -12.09 -20.91
CA SER A 30 -0.72 -12.38 -19.47
C SER A 30 -2.05 -12.84 -18.89
N ASN A 31 -3.17 -12.66 -19.61
CA ASN A 31 -4.51 -13.05 -19.19
C ASN A 31 -4.97 -12.49 -17.82
N LEU A 32 -4.32 -11.43 -17.31
CA LEU A 32 -4.62 -10.86 -15.98
C LEU A 32 -6.09 -10.41 -15.81
N GLY A 33 -6.77 -10.05 -16.90
CA GLY A 33 -8.20 -9.70 -16.88
C GLY A 33 -9.15 -10.86 -16.51
N HIS A 34 -8.64 -12.08 -16.34
CA HIS A 34 -9.38 -13.25 -15.87
C HIS A 34 -9.14 -13.56 -14.38
N LEU A 35 -8.11 -12.96 -13.75
CA LEU A 35 -7.75 -13.25 -12.37
C LEU A 35 -8.91 -13.10 -11.38
N PRO A 36 -9.76 -12.05 -11.43
CA PRO A 36 -10.88 -11.93 -10.49
C PRO A 36 -11.84 -13.12 -10.55
N LYS A 37 -12.10 -13.66 -11.74
CA LYS A 37 -12.97 -14.84 -11.91
C LYS A 37 -12.31 -16.11 -11.35
N GLN A 38 -11.01 -16.29 -11.59
CA GLN A 38 -10.25 -17.43 -11.09
C GLN A 38 -10.15 -17.40 -9.56
N LEU A 39 -9.89 -16.22 -8.97
CA LEU A 39 -9.89 -16.01 -7.53
C LEU A 39 -11.27 -16.31 -6.93
N ALA A 40 -12.35 -15.77 -7.51
CA ALA A 40 -13.72 -15.99 -7.03
C ALA A 40 -14.09 -17.49 -7.03
N TRP A 41 -13.74 -18.20 -8.10
CA TRP A 41 -13.95 -19.65 -8.18
C TRP A 41 -13.14 -20.40 -7.11
N GLY A 42 -11.85 -20.07 -6.96
CA GLY A 42 -10.96 -20.72 -6.00
C GLY A 42 -11.35 -20.47 -4.55
N ALA A 43 -11.82 -19.25 -4.25
CA ALA A 43 -12.31 -18.83 -2.94
C ALA A 43 -13.62 -19.53 -2.58
N LYS A 44 -14.59 -19.56 -3.51
CA LYS A 44 -15.86 -20.29 -3.34
C LYS A 44 -15.63 -21.78 -3.05
N LYS A 45 -14.73 -22.43 -3.78
CA LYS A 45 -14.40 -23.85 -3.60
C LYS A 45 -13.84 -24.16 -2.20
N ARG A 46 -13.21 -23.18 -1.54
CA ARG A 46 -12.52 -23.35 -0.25
C ARG A 46 -13.24 -22.70 0.94
N GLY A 47 -14.36 -22.03 0.70
CA GLY A 47 -15.06 -21.26 1.74
C GLY A 47 -14.27 -20.05 2.25
N VAL A 48 -13.41 -19.48 1.41
CA VAL A 48 -12.62 -18.27 1.73
C VAL A 48 -13.39 -17.03 1.30
N ARG A 49 -13.43 -15.98 2.13
CA ARG A 49 -14.05 -14.72 1.73
C ARG A 49 -13.09 -13.97 0.80
N LEU A 50 -13.59 -13.54 -0.35
CA LEU A 50 -12.83 -12.72 -1.29
C LEU A 50 -13.44 -11.32 -1.36
N THR A 51 -12.63 -10.29 -1.15
CA THR A 51 -13.06 -8.89 -1.14
C THR A 51 -12.23 -8.09 -2.13
N ALA A 52 -12.91 -7.44 -3.07
CA ALA A 52 -12.30 -6.44 -3.96
C ALA A 52 -12.17 -5.11 -3.21
N VAL A 53 -11.02 -4.44 -3.32
CA VAL A 53 -10.76 -3.14 -2.68
C VAL A 53 -10.28 -2.11 -3.68
N ASN A 54 -10.53 -0.83 -3.40
CA ASN A 54 -10.11 0.25 -4.29
C ASN A 54 -8.57 0.30 -4.40
N PRO A 55 -8.00 0.25 -5.62
CA PRO A 55 -6.54 0.23 -5.85
C PRO A 55 -5.85 1.58 -5.64
N ALA A 56 -6.59 2.66 -5.42
CA ALA A 56 -6.02 4.00 -5.39
C ALA A 56 -4.93 4.14 -4.32
N TYR A 57 -3.72 4.45 -4.82
CA TYR A 57 -2.52 4.74 -4.04
C TYR A 57 -1.98 3.63 -3.15
N THR A 58 -2.46 2.39 -3.26
CA THR A 58 -1.95 1.22 -2.51
C THR A 58 -0.45 0.99 -2.66
N SER A 59 0.12 1.32 -3.83
CA SER A 59 1.57 1.21 -4.11
C SER A 59 2.38 2.49 -3.81
N GLN A 60 1.72 3.56 -3.37
CA GLN A 60 2.33 4.89 -3.22
C GLN A 60 2.13 5.48 -1.82
N ALA A 61 1.11 5.06 -1.09
CA ALA A 61 0.82 5.52 0.26
C ALA A 61 1.79 4.88 1.26
N CYS A 62 2.39 5.71 2.11
CA CYS A 62 3.14 5.22 3.25
C CYS A 62 2.21 4.59 4.28
N PRO A 63 2.47 3.35 4.76
CA PRO A 63 1.64 2.70 5.78
C PRO A 63 1.79 3.33 7.17
N VAL A 64 2.80 4.19 7.36
CA VAL A 64 3.10 4.85 8.64
C VAL A 64 2.47 6.25 8.69
N CYS A 65 2.87 7.12 7.77
CA CYS A 65 2.48 8.53 7.81
C CYS A 65 1.44 8.90 6.74
N TYR A 66 0.91 7.95 5.98
CA TYR A 66 -0.09 8.17 4.91
C TYR A 66 0.35 9.06 3.74
N HIS A 67 1.59 9.54 3.72
CA HIS A 67 2.12 10.34 2.62
C HIS A 67 2.01 9.58 1.29
N VAL A 68 1.34 10.17 0.31
CA VAL A 68 1.17 9.62 -1.03
C VAL A 68 2.11 10.31 -2.00
N SER A 69 3.06 9.58 -2.54
CA SER A 69 3.95 10.08 -3.59
C SER A 69 4.41 8.95 -4.49
N ARG A 70 4.48 9.22 -5.80
CA ARG A 70 5.11 8.29 -6.75
C ARG A 70 6.60 8.09 -6.45
N ALA A 71 7.26 9.12 -5.90
CA ALA A 71 8.66 9.04 -5.49
C ALA A 71 8.88 8.05 -4.33
N ASN A 72 7.81 7.66 -3.62
CA ASN A 72 7.92 6.64 -2.58
C ASN A 72 8.30 5.26 -3.14
N ARG A 73 8.10 5.00 -4.44
CA ARG A 73 8.50 3.77 -5.12
C ARG A 73 9.46 4.10 -6.27
N PRO A 74 10.75 4.35 -5.97
CA PRO A 74 11.72 4.77 -7.00
C PRO A 74 12.05 3.65 -8.00
N ASN A 75 11.89 2.39 -7.60
CA ASN A 75 12.07 1.22 -8.46
C ASN A 75 11.08 0.11 -8.10
N GLN A 76 11.09 -1.01 -8.82
CA GLN A 76 10.11 -2.09 -8.63
C GLN A 76 10.14 -2.71 -7.24
N GLN A 77 11.31 -2.83 -6.61
CA GLN A 77 11.48 -3.57 -5.35
C GLN A 77 11.45 -2.67 -4.11
N THR A 78 11.78 -1.39 -4.24
CA THR A 78 12.01 -0.50 -3.10
C THR A 78 10.83 0.42 -2.85
N PHE A 79 10.40 0.50 -1.60
CA PHE A 79 9.58 1.59 -1.08
C PHE A 79 10.41 2.41 -0.09
N CYS A 80 10.41 3.73 -0.23
CA CYS A 80 11.07 4.68 0.68
C CYS A 80 10.20 5.93 0.81
N CYS A 81 9.61 6.17 1.97
CA CYS A 81 8.76 7.34 2.17
C CYS A 81 9.60 8.62 2.28
N GLY A 82 9.39 9.58 1.37
CA GLY A 82 10.09 10.87 1.41
C GLY A 82 9.68 11.80 2.58
N ALA A 83 8.62 11.47 3.32
CA ALA A 83 8.15 12.28 4.45
C ALA A 83 8.66 11.77 5.80
N CYS A 84 8.52 10.46 6.08
CA CYS A 84 8.90 9.88 7.38
C CYS A 84 10.11 8.93 7.31
N GLY A 85 10.68 8.69 6.13
CA GLY A 85 11.83 7.81 5.96
C GLY A 85 11.54 6.30 6.02
N TYR A 86 10.28 5.87 6.18
CA TYR A 86 9.94 4.44 6.21
C TYR A 86 10.39 3.71 4.93
N THR A 87 11.15 2.62 5.07
CA THR A 87 11.63 1.79 3.97
C THR A 87 11.21 0.33 4.10
N ALA A 88 10.78 -0.28 2.99
CA ALA A 88 10.44 -1.70 2.91
C ALA A 88 10.42 -2.20 1.46
N HIS A 89 10.17 -3.49 1.25
CA HIS A 89 9.92 -4.01 -0.09
C HIS A 89 8.57 -3.49 -0.64
N ALA A 90 8.56 -2.99 -1.87
CA ALA A 90 7.40 -2.32 -2.45
C ALA A 90 6.16 -3.23 -2.55
N ASP A 91 6.34 -4.50 -2.91
CA ASP A 91 5.22 -5.44 -2.99
C ASP A 91 4.65 -5.76 -1.60
N GLY A 92 5.49 -5.78 -0.56
CA GLY A 92 5.05 -5.96 0.83
C GLY A 92 4.23 -4.77 1.33
N VAL A 93 4.65 -3.54 1.00
CA VAL A 93 3.88 -2.32 1.28
C VAL A 93 2.56 -2.32 0.54
N GLY A 94 2.56 -2.68 -0.75
CA GLY A 94 1.35 -2.80 -1.55
C GLY A 94 0.36 -3.80 -0.94
N ALA A 95 0.82 -5.02 -0.63
CA ALA A 95 0.00 -6.06 -0.01
C ALA A 95 -0.56 -5.63 1.35
N GLY A 96 0.27 -5.01 2.21
CA GLY A 96 -0.17 -4.48 3.51
C GLY A 96 -1.23 -3.38 3.36
N ASN A 97 -1.03 -2.45 2.42
CA ASN A 97 -2.01 -1.40 2.14
C ASN A 97 -3.34 -1.95 1.59
N ILE A 98 -3.29 -2.99 0.74
CA ILE A 98 -4.48 -3.70 0.23
C ILE A 98 -5.23 -4.38 1.40
N LEU A 99 -4.51 -5.07 2.28
CA LEU A 99 -5.10 -5.75 3.44
C LEU A 99 -5.75 -4.74 4.40
N ALA A 100 -5.09 -3.61 4.68
CA ALA A 100 -5.61 -2.58 5.57
C ALA A 100 -6.97 -2.00 5.10
N ARG A 101 -7.27 -2.04 3.80
CA ARG A 101 -8.58 -1.61 3.28
C ARG A 101 -9.74 -2.47 3.77
N LEU A 102 -9.50 -3.71 4.21
CA LEU A 102 -10.59 -4.55 4.75
C LEU A 102 -11.16 -3.96 6.04
N THR A 103 -10.30 -3.41 6.90
CA THR A 103 -10.68 -2.91 8.23
C THR A 103 -10.88 -1.39 8.26
N ASP A 104 -10.37 -0.66 7.27
CA ASP A 104 -10.49 0.79 7.19
C ASP A 104 -11.82 1.21 6.56
N ALA A 105 -12.83 1.51 7.39
CA ALA A 105 -14.16 1.91 6.94
C ALA A 105 -14.11 3.23 6.13
N GLU A 106 -13.37 4.24 6.58
CA GLU A 106 -13.30 5.52 5.88
C GLU A 106 -12.72 5.37 4.47
N LEU A 107 -11.68 4.55 4.28
CA LEU A 107 -11.14 4.29 2.95
C LEU A 107 -12.07 3.46 2.07
N ARG A 108 -12.92 2.60 2.64
CA ARG A 108 -13.93 1.84 1.90
C ARG A 108 -15.10 2.71 1.45
N ASP A 109 -15.48 3.68 2.28
CA ASP A 109 -16.62 4.56 2.04
C ASP A 109 -16.28 5.73 1.10
N CYS A 110 -15.00 5.91 0.77
CA CYS A 110 -14.57 6.89 -0.22
C CYS A 110 -15.14 6.56 -1.62
N PRO A 111 -15.89 7.48 -2.26
CA PRO A 111 -16.57 7.21 -3.52
C PRO A 111 -15.61 7.13 -4.72
N ASP A 112 -14.46 7.78 -4.65
CA ASP A 112 -13.52 7.86 -5.77
C ASP A 112 -12.06 8.05 -5.32
N THR A 113 -11.16 8.06 -6.30
CA THR A 113 -9.73 8.28 -6.11
C THR A 113 -9.41 9.64 -5.48
N ALA A 114 -10.20 10.68 -5.77
CA ALA A 114 -9.95 12.02 -5.23
C ALA A 114 -10.28 12.07 -3.73
N ALA A 115 -11.38 11.46 -3.31
CA ALA A 115 -11.76 11.29 -1.91
C ALA A 115 -10.71 10.49 -1.13
N ILE A 116 -10.20 9.39 -1.70
CA ILE A 116 -9.11 8.61 -1.09
C ILE A 116 -7.86 9.48 -0.93
N LYS A 117 -7.47 10.22 -1.97
CA LYS A 117 -6.30 11.12 -1.89
C LYS A 117 -6.48 12.18 -0.81
N ALA A 118 -7.68 12.77 -0.71
CA ALA A 118 -7.99 13.77 0.29
C ALA A 118 -7.94 13.19 1.72
N LEU A 119 -8.49 11.99 1.93
CA LEU A 119 -8.45 11.30 3.22
C LEU A 119 -7.02 10.97 3.65
N LEU A 120 -6.23 10.33 2.76
CA LEU A 120 -4.82 10.03 3.06
C LEU A 120 -4.01 11.31 3.29
N GLY A 121 -4.30 12.38 2.54
CA GLY A 121 -3.70 13.70 2.74
C GLY A 121 -4.05 14.33 4.08
N ARG A 122 -5.29 14.19 4.57
CA ARG A 122 -5.68 14.62 5.93
C ARG A 122 -4.91 13.84 6.98
N ARG A 123 -4.97 12.51 6.93
CA ARG A 123 -4.25 11.64 7.88
C ARG A 123 -2.75 11.90 7.91
N HIS A 124 -2.15 12.21 6.75
CA HIS A 124 -0.76 12.60 6.69
C HIS A 124 -0.47 13.91 7.42
N ARG A 125 -1.30 14.95 7.24
CA ARG A 125 -1.13 16.21 7.97
C ARG A 125 -1.26 16.00 9.48
N ASP A 126 -2.24 15.24 9.90
CA ASP A 126 -2.48 14.95 11.33
C ASP A 126 -1.30 14.18 11.93
N TYR A 127 -0.78 13.19 11.19
CA TYR A 127 0.41 12.44 11.59
C TYR A 127 1.64 13.34 11.67
N SER A 128 1.89 14.15 10.64
CA SER A 128 3.05 15.06 10.57
C SER A 128 3.02 16.10 11.68
N PHE A 129 1.85 16.65 11.99
CA PHE A 129 1.66 17.57 13.11
C PHE A 129 1.95 16.89 14.45
N SER A 130 1.42 15.68 14.65
CA SER A 130 1.56 14.94 15.92
C SER A 130 2.98 14.42 16.17
N HIS A 131 3.80 14.26 15.13
CA HIS A 131 5.15 13.70 15.21
C HIS A 131 6.23 14.70 14.78
N GLU A 132 5.87 15.99 14.65
CA GLU A 132 6.77 17.08 14.26
C GLU A 132 7.64 16.73 13.03
N LEU A 133 7.03 16.05 12.05
CA LEU A 133 7.78 15.61 10.88
C LEU A 133 8.34 16.83 10.14
N PRO A 134 9.61 16.81 9.73
CA PRO A 134 10.18 17.88 8.94
C PRO A 134 9.42 18.02 7.63
N ALA A 135 9.44 19.23 7.05
CA ALA A 135 8.96 19.43 5.69
C ALA A 135 9.62 18.41 4.76
N VAL A 136 8.79 17.71 3.96
CA VAL A 136 9.20 16.60 3.06
C VAL A 136 10.54 16.94 2.42
N GLN A 137 11.59 16.18 2.75
CA GLN A 137 12.88 16.40 2.12
C GLN A 137 12.84 15.86 0.69
N PRO A 138 13.49 16.54 -0.28
CA PRO A 138 13.65 15.98 -1.62
C PRO A 138 14.27 14.58 -1.52
N PRO A 139 13.90 13.64 -2.41
CA PRO A 139 14.19 12.22 -2.22
C PRO A 139 15.69 12.03 -1.93
N ALA A 140 15.99 11.63 -0.70
CA ALA A 140 17.33 11.24 -0.31
C ALA A 140 17.77 10.12 -1.26
N GLN A 141 18.93 10.31 -1.90
CA GLN A 141 19.54 9.30 -2.74
C GLN A 141 19.69 8.03 -1.89
N ILE A 142 19.04 6.94 -2.30
CA ILE A 142 19.12 5.67 -1.57
C ILE A 142 20.56 5.16 -1.64
N PRO A 143 21.24 4.93 -0.49
CA PRO A 143 22.54 4.26 -0.49
C PRO A 143 22.36 2.84 -1.03
N ALA A 144 23.21 2.46 -1.98
CA ALA A 144 23.16 1.16 -2.66
C ALA A 144 23.66 0.02 -1.75
N THR A 145 22.94 -0.32 -0.69
CA THR A 145 23.27 -1.49 0.15
C THR A 145 22.00 -2.18 0.66
N GLY A 146 21.67 -3.35 0.08
CA GLY A 146 20.87 -4.37 0.76
C GLY A 146 21.77 -5.26 1.65
N PRO A 147 21.22 -6.15 2.52
CA PRO A 147 19.90 -6.77 2.42
C PRO A 147 19.01 -6.73 3.69
N SER A 148 17.79 -7.27 3.52
CA SER A 148 16.95 -7.97 4.50
C SER A 148 15.81 -7.20 5.19
N GLY A 149 14.60 -7.38 4.66
CA GLY A 149 13.53 -8.17 5.32
C GLY A 149 12.80 -7.61 6.54
N ALA A 150 13.36 -6.66 7.28
CA ALA A 150 12.71 -6.04 8.43
C ALA A 150 12.54 -4.55 8.13
N GLY A 151 11.30 -4.06 8.17
CA GLY A 151 11.03 -2.63 8.09
C GLY A 151 11.83 -1.92 9.18
N HIS A 152 12.74 -1.03 8.78
CA HIS A 152 13.45 -0.19 9.73
C HIS A 152 12.56 1.02 10.03
N HIS A 153 12.13 1.13 11.28
CA HIS A 153 11.56 2.37 11.81
C HIS A 153 12.71 3.37 12.03
N PRO A 154 12.56 4.65 11.69
CA PRO A 154 13.52 5.66 12.11
C PRO A 154 13.57 5.73 13.65
N PRO A 155 14.74 6.00 14.26
CA PRO A 155 14.83 6.17 15.70
C PRO A 155 13.96 7.36 16.13
N ALA A 156 13.10 7.13 17.13
CA ALA A 156 12.33 8.17 17.79
C ALA A 156 13.29 9.20 18.40
N ALA A 157 13.26 10.42 17.89
CA ALA A 157 13.91 11.54 18.56
C ALA A 157 13.12 11.86 19.83
N GLY A 158 13.73 11.64 21.00
CA GLY A 158 13.39 12.36 22.24
C GLY A 158 12.22 11.82 23.08
N LYS A 159 12.54 10.88 23.97
CA LYS A 159 11.99 10.63 25.32
C LYS A 159 10.57 11.16 25.65
N HIS A 160 9.59 10.26 25.66
CA HIS A 160 8.58 10.19 26.73
C HIS A 160 8.31 8.73 27.10
N GLN A 161 8.51 8.42 28.38
CA GLN A 161 8.17 7.14 28.99
C GLN A 161 6.66 6.87 28.87
N GLY A 162 6.31 5.68 28.41
CA GLY A 162 4.97 5.10 28.57
C GLY A 162 4.07 5.18 27.33
N TYR A 163 4.37 4.41 26.29
CA TYR A 163 3.32 3.88 25.42
C TYR A 163 3.42 2.37 25.41
N GLN A 164 2.49 1.71 26.11
CA GLN A 164 2.39 0.27 26.15
C GLN A 164 2.15 -0.26 24.73
N GLN A 165 2.87 -1.32 24.38
CA GLN A 165 2.62 -2.15 23.21
C GLN A 165 1.18 -2.69 23.26
N SER A 166 0.29 -2.14 22.43
CA SER A 166 -0.97 -2.81 22.12
C SER A 166 -1.51 -2.34 20.76
N ALA A 167 -1.00 -2.93 19.68
CA ALA A 167 -1.75 -3.17 18.44
C ALA A 167 -0.88 -4.03 17.50
N LEU A 168 -0.52 -5.23 17.97
CA LEU A 168 -0.28 -6.33 17.04
C LEU A 168 -1.65 -6.66 16.43
N LEU A 169 -1.87 -6.31 15.17
CA LEU A 169 -2.98 -6.86 14.40
C LEU A 169 -2.67 -8.36 14.19
N PRO A 170 -3.46 -9.30 14.73
CA PRO A 170 -3.24 -10.71 14.48
C PRO A 170 -3.69 -11.07 13.05
N PHE A 171 -2.92 -11.99 12.46
CA PHE A 171 -3.06 -12.72 11.20
C PHE A 171 -4.38 -12.64 10.42
#